data_AF-A0A4U5UTY5-F1
#
_entry.id   AF-A0A4U5UTY5-F1
#
_cell.length_a   1.000
_cell.length_b   1.000
_cell.length_c   1.000
_cell.angle_alpha   90.00
_cell.angle_beta   90.00
_cell.angle_gamma   90.00
#
_symmetry.space_group_name_H-M   'P 1'
#
loop_
_entity.id
_entity.type
_entity.pdbx_description
1 polymer ?
#
loop_
_entity_poly.entity_id
_entity_poly.type
_entity_poly.pdbx_seq_one_letter_code
_entity_poly.pdbx_strand_id
1 'polypeptide(L)'
;MQPDIMDAANSSAAASLMVLEPEILRGHIPAGHIPKPVVIADYVAKYPSIHSDEERDQYKAVFNDQYAEYKELHVEVQAMARKFEEMDEMIQNLPSQPSSQMEKERISGILMEYQRKKADPTYLEKRERCEYLKSKLSHIKQKIQEYNKVID
;
A
#
# COMPACT_ATOMS: atom_id res chain seq x y z
N MET A 1 31.90 -44.96 9.93
CA MET A 1 32.54 -44.05 8.97
C MET A 1 31.53 -43.73 7.88
N GLN A 2 31.17 -42.46 7.75
CA GLN A 2 30.48 -41.87 6.58
C GLN A 2 31.45 -41.89 5.37
N PRO A 3 31.00 -41.76 4.10
CA PRO A 3 30.35 -40.54 3.55
C PRO A 3 29.07 -40.83 2.70
N ASP A 4 28.02 -40.01 2.77
CA ASP A 4 27.71 -38.79 1.99
C ASP A 4 27.62 -38.95 0.46
N ILE A 5 26.37 -38.95 -0.08
CA ILE A 5 25.99 -38.39 -1.39
C ILE A 5 24.54 -37.84 -1.34
N MET A 6 24.46 -36.51 -1.51
CA MET A 6 23.43 -35.60 -2.06
C MET A 6 21.93 -35.94 -1.96
N ASP A 7 21.10 -35.13 -1.28
CA ASP A 7 20.65 -33.74 -1.59
C ASP A 7 19.44 -33.73 -2.54
N ALA A 8 18.25 -33.54 -1.94
CA ALA A 8 17.00 -33.24 -2.62
C ALA A 8 16.19 -32.27 -1.76
N ALA A 9 16.49 -30.99 -1.96
CA ALA A 9 15.58 -29.86 -2.03
C ALA A 9 14.24 -29.95 -1.25
N ASN A 10 14.10 -29.14 -0.19
CA ASN A 10 12.92 -28.28 -0.05
C ASN A 10 13.19 -27.14 0.95
N SER A 11 14.07 -26.21 0.58
CA SER A 11 14.17 -24.92 1.25
C SER A 11 13.10 -24.00 0.68
N SER A 12 11.96 -23.92 1.35
CA SER A 12 11.00 -22.82 1.20
C SER A 12 11.66 -21.55 1.71
N ALA A 13 12.47 -20.93 0.86
CA ALA A 13 12.98 -19.59 1.07
C ALA A 13 11.81 -18.63 0.84
N ALA A 14 11.36 -18.02 1.93
CA ALA A 14 10.50 -16.86 1.92
C ALA A 14 11.01 -15.89 0.84
N ALA A 15 10.16 -15.63 -0.16
CA ALA A 15 10.39 -14.62 -1.16
C ALA A 15 10.57 -13.29 -0.43
N SER A 16 11.83 -12.92 -0.20
CA SER A 16 12.20 -11.57 0.18
C SER A 16 11.74 -10.69 -0.98
N LEU A 17 10.72 -9.89 -0.73
CA LEU A 17 10.33 -8.77 -1.57
C LEU A 17 11.54 -7.85 -1.69
N MET A 18 12.40 -8.12 -2.67
CA MET A 18 13.43 -7.18 -3.06
C MET A 18 12.69 -5.98 -3.61
N VAL A 19 12.71 -4.89 -2.86
CA VAL A 19 12.48 -3.56 -3.38
C VAL A 19 13.44 -3.43 -4.56
N LEU A 20 12.92 -3.54 -5.77
CA LEU A 20 13.70 -3.33 -6.98
C LEU A 20 14.11 -1.87 -6.95
N GLU A 21 15.33 -1.58 -6.48
CA GLU A 21 15.95 -0.30 -6.78
C GLU A 21 15.98 -0.16 -8.30
N PRO A 22 15.54 0.99 -8.85
CA PRO A 22 15.69 1.24 -10.27
C PRO A 22 17.18 1.14 -10.60
N GLU A 23 17.55 0.19 -11.45
CA GLU A 23 18.92 0.01 -11.90
C GLU A 23 19.29 1.20 -12.80
N ILE A 24 19.93 2.21 -12.23
CA ILE A 24 20.40 3.40 -12.96
C ILE A 24 21.62 2.99 -13.78
N LEU A 25 21.40 2.46 -14.97
CA LEU A 25 22.46 2.19 -15.93
C LEU A 25 23.05 3.53 -16.42
N ARG A 26 24.20 3.93 -15.87
CA ARG A 26 25.00 5.04 -16.41
C ARG A 26 25.79 4.54 -17.62
N GLY A 27 25.29 4.79 -18.83
CA GLY A 27 25.94 4.41 -20.08
C GLY A 27 25.15 4.81 -21.33
N HIS A 28 25.70 4.49 -22.51
CA HIS A 28 24.99 4.65 -23.78
C HIS A 28 23.84 3.64 -23.87
N ILE A 29 22.62 4.14 -24.12
CA ILE A 29 21.44 3.31 -24.39
C ILE A 29 21.66 2.63 -25.75
N PRO A 30 21.69 1.28 -25.83
CA PRO A 30 21.84 0.58 -27.10
C PRO A 30 20.76 0.99 -28.09
N ALA A 31 21.12 1.15 -29.37
CA ALA A 31 20.14 1.43 -30.41
C ALA A 31 19.05 0.35 -30.44
N GLY A 32 17.78 0.75 -30.29
CA GLY A 32 16.62 -0.15 -30.18
C GLY A 32 16.12 -0.41 -28.76
N HIS A 33 16.80 0.07 -27.72
CA HIS A 33 16.31 0.00 -26.35
C HIS A 33 15.40 1.21 -26.03
N ILE A 34 14.12 0.96 -25.75
CA ILE A 34 13.18 1.95 -25.23
C ILE A 34 13.05 1.69 -23.72
N PRO A 35 13.69 2.50 -22.86
CA PRO A 35 13.56 2.32 -21.42
C PRO A 35 12.09 2.53 -21.02
N LYS A 36 11.55 1.60 -20.21
CA LYS A 36 10.18 1.71 -19.71
C LYS A 36 10.07 2.97 -18.83
N PRO A 37 9.06 3.83 -19.04
CA PRO A 37 8.84 4.98 -18.17
C PRO A 37 8.68 4.52 -16.72
N VAL A 38 9.55 5.02 -15.83
CA VAL A 38 9.43 4.79 -14.38
C VAL A 38 8.44 5.83 -13.84
N VAL A 39 7.32 5.37 -13.30
CA VAL A 39 6.36 6.26 -12.62
C VAL A 39 6.89 6.55 -11.23
N ILE A 40 7.37 7.78 -11.03
CA ILE A 40 7.83 8.27 -9.73
C ILE A 40 6.68 9.05 -9.10
N ALA A 41 6.42 8.81 -7.81
CA ALA A 41 5.41 9.58 -7.09
C ALA A 41 5.81 11.06 -7.00
N ASP A 42 4.84 11.95 -7.17
CA ASP A 42 5.03 13.40 -7.25
C ASP A 42 5.73 13.99 -6.01
N TYR A 43 5.40 13.46 -4.83
CA TYR A 43 6.00 13.89 -3.56
C TYR A 43 7.50 13.63 -3.48
N VAL A 44 8.04 12.65 -4.22
CA VAL A 44 9.49 12.39 -4.23
C VAL A 44 10.23 13.57 -4.88
N ALA A 45 9.69 14.10 -5.97
CA ALA A 45 10.26 15.28 -6.64
C ALA A 45 9.96 16.57 -5.87
N LYS A 46 8.79 16.68 -5.22
CA LYS A 46 8.37 17.87 -4.47
C LYS A 46 9.10 18.05 -3.13
N TYR A 47 9.54 16.96 -2.51
CA TYR A 47 10.23 16.96 -1.22
C TYR A 47 11.61 16.30 -1.35
N PRO A 48 12.60 16.97 -2.00
CA PRO A 48 13.98 16.50 -2.05
C PRO A 48 14.66 16.54 -0.68
N SER A 49 15.96 16.23 -0.63
CA SER A 49 16.78 16.40 0.57
C SER A 49 16.73 17.85 1.07
N ILE A 50 16.69 18.01 2.39
CA ILE A 50 16.64 19.31 3.07
C ILE A 50 18.07 19.83 3.27
N HIS A 51 18.28 21.13 3.09
CA HIS A 51 19.60 21.76 3.22
C HIS A 51 19.63 22.96 4.18
N SER A 52 18.49 23.30 4.79
CA SER A 52 18.34 24.42 5.72
C SER A 52 17.26 24.15 6.79
N ASP A 53 17.36 24.86 7.91
CA ASP A 53 16.38 24.78 9.00
C ASP A 53 15.02 25.35 8.58
N GLU A 54 15.02 26.38 7.74
CA GLU A 54 13.79 26.95 7.19
C GLU A 54 13.04 25.93 6.33
N GLU A 55 13.73 25.19 5.46
CA GLU A 55 13.14 24.10 4.67
C GLU A 55 12.63 22.96 5.57
N ARG A 56 13.40 22.58 6.60
CA ARG A 56 12.97 21.57 7.58
C ARG A 56 11.65 21.97 8.24
N ASP A 57 11.53 23.22 8.66
CA ASP A 57 10.34 23.73 9.34
C ASP A 57 9.13 23.82 8.40
N GLN A 58 9.35 24.17 7.12
CA GLN A 58 8.31 24.08 6.08
C GLN A 58 7.83 22.64 5.87
N TYR A 59 8.74 21.66 5.79
CA TYR A 59 8.38 20.25 5.63
C TYR A 59 7.58 19.76 6.83
N LYS A 60 7.96 20.18 8.05
CA LYS A 60 7.24 19.86 9.29
C LYS A 60 5.83 20.46 9.30
N ALA A 61 5.67 21.71 8.85
CA ALA A 61 4.36 22.35 8.75
C ALA A 61 3.44 21.58 7.79
N VAL A 62 3.95 21.24 6.60
CA VAL A 62 3.21 20.40 5.62
C VAL A 62 2.87 19.04 6.20
N PHE A 63 3.83 18.37 6.88
CA PHE A 63 3.59 17.08 7.49
C PHE A 63 2.42 17.16 8.48
N ASN A 64 2.41 18.17 9.36
CA ASN A 64 1.38 18.30 10.39
C ASN A 64 -0.01 18.54 9.79
N ASP A 65 -0.10 19.43 8.79
CA ASP A 65 -1.35 19.71 8.08
C ASP A 65 -1.90 18.45 7.39
N GLN A 66 -1.06 17.79 6.59
CA GLN A 66 -1.45 16.61 5.82
C GLN A 66 -1.66 15.37 6.72
N TYR A 67 -1.01 15.31 7.88
CA TYR A 67 -1.24 14.26 8.87
C TYR A 67 -2.62 14.38 9.51
N ALA A 68 -3.14 15.59 9.70
CA ALA A 68 -4.50 15.79 10.18
C ALA A 68 -5.53 15.23 9.17
N GLU A 69 -5.37 15.56 7.87
CA GLU A 69 -6.18 14.99 6.78
C GLU A 69 -6.08 13.46 6.75
N TYR A 70 -4.86 12.91 6.80
CA TYR A 70 -4.64 11.47 6.84
C TYR A 70 -5.37 10.81 8.00
N LYS A 71 -5.29 11.39 9.21
CA LYS A 71 -5.86 10.79 10.42
C LYS A 71 -7.38 10.69 10.32
N GLU A 72 -8.05 11.75 9.86
CA GLU A 72 -9.50 11.76 9.66
C GLU A 72 -9.91 10.73 8.61
N LEU A 73 -9.26 10.75 7.45
CA LEU A 73 -9.55 9.83 6.35
C LEU A 73 -9.29 8.37 6.73
N HIS A 74 -8.21 8.11 7.47
CA HIS A 74 -7.86 6.77 7.92
C HIS A 74 -8.93 6.19 8.85
N VAL A 75 -9.51 7.00 9.73
CA VAL A 75 -10.61 6.55 10.61
C VAL A 75 -11.83 6.12 9.78
N GLU A 76 -12.18 6.87 8.74
CA GLU A 76 -13.30 6.51 7.86
C GLU A 76 -13.03 5.21 7.08
N VAL A 77 -11.85 5.10 6.47
CA VAL A 77 -11.44 3.91 5.72
C VAL A 77 -11.41 2.69 6.64
N GLN A 78 -10.89 2.81 7.85
CA GLN A 78 -10.86 1.72 8.83
C GLN A 78 -12.26 1.34 9.33
N ALA A 79 -13.16 2.31 9.51
CA ALA A 79 -14.55 2.02 9.86
C ALA A 79 -15.26 1.22 8.75
N MET A 80 -14.99 1.56 7.48
CA MET A 80 -15.55 0.82 6.34
C MET A 80 -14.90 -0.57 6.18
N ALA A 81 -13.59 -0.68 6.40
CA ALA A 81 -12.87 -1.96 6.42
C ALA A 81 -13.46 -2.93 7.45
N ARG A 82 -13.71 -2.47 8.68
CA ARG A 82 -14.37 -3.28 9.72
C ARG A 82 -15.76 -3.77 9.32
N LYS A 83 -16.56 -2.93 8.67
CA LYS A 83 -17.87 -3.36 8.13
C LYS A 83 -17.71 -4.46 7.08
N PHE A 84 -16.67 -4.42 6.26
CA PHE A 84 -16.38 -5.49 5.31
C PHE A 84 -15.97 -6.78 6.03
N GLU A 85 -15.15 -6.69 7.08
CA GLU A 85 -14.79 -7.84 7.92
C GLU A 85 -16.04 -8.50 8.55
N GLU A 86 -16.95 -7.70 9.12
CA GLU A 86 -18.22 -8.21 9.68
C GLU A 86 -19.09 -8.91 8.61
N MET A 87 -19.17 -8.34 7.40
CA MET A 87 -19.88 -8.97 6.29
C MET A 87 -19.17 -10.23 5.79
N ASP A 88 -17.84 -10.24 5.76
CA ASP A 88 -17.04 -11.42 5.40
C ASP A 88 -17.32 -12.56 6.38
N GLU A 89 -17.32 -12.30 7.69
CA GLU A 89 -17.72 -13.27 8.71
C GLU A 89 -19.15 -13.77 8.50
N MET A 90 -20.10 -12.87 8.22
CA MET A 90 -21.48 -13.27 7.94
C MET A 90 -21.57 -14.19 6.72
N ILE A 91 -20.85 -13.86 5.64
CA ILE A 91 -20.82 -14.64 4.40
C ILE A 91 -20.21 -16.03 4.63
N GLN A 92 -19.13 -16.13 5.43
CA GLN A 92 -18.52 -17.42 5.78
C GLN A 92 -19.48 -18.32 6.59
N ASN A 93 -20.42 -17.72 7.32
CA ASN A 93 -21.43 -18.45 8.09
C ASN A 93 -22.70 -18.79 7.29
N LEU A 94 -22.80 -18.41 6.01
CA LEU A 94 -23.97 -18.75 5.19
C LEU A 94 -23.99 -20.25 4.84
N PRO A 95 -25.18 -20.88 4.73
CA PRO A 95 -25.29 -22.29 4.36
C PRO A 95 -24.73 -22.56 2.95
N SER A 96 -23.83 -23.54 2.84
CA SER A 96 -23.27 -23.96 1.55
C SER A 96 -24.29 -24.62 0.61
N GLN A 97 -25.39 -25.14 1.16
CA GLN A 97 -26.53 -25.67 0.42
C GLN A 97 -27.82 -24.98 0.87
N PRO A 98 -28.38 -24.07 0.05
CA PRO A 98 -29.67 -23.45 0.34
C PRO A 98 -30.77 -24.52 0.33
N SER A 99 -31.62 -24.49 1.35
CA SER A 99 -32.76 -25.39 1.53
C SER A 99 -33.97 -25.04 0.64
N SER A 100 -34.01 -23.81 0.10
CA SER A 100 -35.11 -23.32 -0.74
C SER A 100 -34.64 -22.28 -1.76
N GLN A 101 -35.48 -22.05 -2.78
CA GLN A 101 -35.25 -20.99 -3.76
C GLN A 101 -35.22 -19.60 -3.10
N MET A 102 -36.08 -19.36 -2.10
CA MET A 102 -36.11 -18.11 -1.33
C MET A 102 -34.79 -17.87 -0.58
N GLU A 103 -34.22 -18.92 0.02
CA GLU A 103 -32.93 -18.83 0.72
C GLU A 103 -31.79 -18.57 -0.26
N LYS A 104 -31.81 -19.23 -1.43
CA LYS A 104 -30.83 -18.99 -2.50
C LYS A 104 -30.84 -17.55 -2.98
N GLU A 105 -32.03 -16.96 -3.20
CA GLU A 105 -32.18 -15.57 -3.60
C GLU A 105 -31.69 -14.61 -2.51
N ARG A 106 -31.99 -14.90 -1.24
CA ARG A 106 -31.49 -14.12 -0.10
C ARG A 106 -29.95 -14.13 -0.03
N ILE A 107 -29.32 -15.30 -0.13
CA ILE A 107 -27.86 -15.44 -0.12
C ILE A 107 -27.25 -14.68 -1.30
N SER A 108 -27.81 -14.83 -2.50
CA SER A 108 -27.37 -14.09 -3.68
C SER A 108 -27.48 -12.57 -3.51
N GLY A 109 -28.54 -12.09 -2.88
CA GLY A 109 -28.73 -10.67 -2.58
C GLY A 109 -27.65 -10.12 -1.65
N ILE A 110 -27.33 -10.84 -0.58
CA ILE A 110 -26.26 -10.48 0.37
C ILE A 110 -24.91 -10.39 -0.34
N LEU A 111 -24.56 -11.40 -1.15
CA LEU A 111 -23.29 -11.43 -1.88
C LEU A 111 -23.18 -10.29 -2.89
N MET A 112 -24.26 -9.98 -3.61
CA MET A 112 -24.29 -8.89 -4.58
C MET A 112 -24.19 -7.52 -3.90
N GLU A 113 -24.87 -7.31 -2.77
CA GLU A 113 -24.75 -6.08 -2.00
C GLU A 113 -23.33 -5.88 -1.47
N TYR A 114 -22.73 -6.95 -0.94
CA TYR A 114 -21.35 -6.93 -0.46
C TYR A 114 -20.37 -6.56 -1.59
N GLN A 115 -20.48 -7.21 -2.75
CA GLN A 115 -19.66 -6.90 -3.93
C GLN A 115 -19.83 -5.45 -4.36
N ARG A 116 -21.08 -4.95 -4.39
CA ARG A 116 -21.37 -3.55 -4.73
C ARG A 116 -20.70 -2.58 -3.77
N LYS A 117 -20.76 -2.83 -2.46
CA LYS A 117 -20.11 -1.98 -1.46
C LYS A 117 -18.58 -2.03 -1.58
N LYS A 118 -17.98 -3.20 -1.85
CA LYS A 118 -16.52 -3.30 -2.06
C LYS A 118 -16.04 -2.61 -3.34
N ALA A 119 -16.89 -2.56 -4.36
CA ALA A 119 -16.63 -1.87 -5.63
C ALA A 119 -17.07 -0.40 -5.65
N ASP A 120 -17.54 0.14 -4.52
CA ASP A 120 -17.99 1.53 -4.43
C ASP A 120 -16.81 2.48 -4.73
N PRO A 121 -16.89 3.33 -5.78
CA PRO A 121 -15.82 4.26 -6.13
C PRO A 121 -15.44 5.17 -4.98
N THR A 122 -16.42 5.62 -4.19
CA THR A 122 -16.17 6.51 -3.05
C THR A 122 -15.25 5.86 -2.01
N TYR A 123 -15.48 4.59 -1.68
CA TYR A 123 -14.60 3.85 -0.78
C TYR A 123 -13.20 3.65 -1.39
N LEU A 124 -13.12 3.28 -2.66
CA LEU A 124 -11.85 3.03 -3.36
C LEU A 124 -10.99 4.29 -3.41
N GLU A 125 -11.58 5.43 -3.77
CA GLU A 125 -10.91 6.74 -3.82
C GLU A 125 -10.40 7.16 -2.43
N LYS A 126 -11.22 7.01 -1.38
CA LYS A 126 -10.80 7.31 -0.01
C LYS A 126 -9.63 6.43 0.44
N ARG A 127 -9.69 5.14 0.12
CA ARG A 127 -8.60 4.19 0.44
C ARG A 127 -7.32 4.54 -0.32
N GLU A 128 -7.41 4.84 -1.61
CA GLU A 128 -6.28 5.26 -2.42
C GLU A 128 -5.64 6.56 -1.89
N ARG A 129 -6.47 7.57 -1.57
CA ARG A 129 -6.01 8.82 -0.97
C ARG A 129 -5.33 8.59 0.39
N CYS A 130 -5.86 7.68 1.21
CA CYS A 130 -5.26 7.31 2.49
C CYS A 130 -3.87 6.69 2.30
N GLU A 131 -3.70 5.76 1.36
CA GLU A 131 -2.40 5.14 1.06
C GLU A 131 -1.39 6.14 0.46
N TYR A 132 -1.86 7.03 -0.41
CA TYR A 132 -1.05 8.12 -0.94
C TYR A 132 -0.53 9.02 0.19
N LEU A 133 -1.41 9.49 1.07
CA LEU A 133 -1.03 10.35 2.19
C LEU A 133 -0.06 9.64 3.13
N LYS A 134 -0.29 8.36 3.45
CA LYS A 134 0.64 7.55 4.26
C LYS A 134 2.05 7.52 3.65
N SER A 135 2.15 7.28 2.35
CA SER A 135 3.42 7.17 1.63
C SER A 135 4.12 8.53 1.54
N LYS A 136 3.39 9.60 1.20
CA LYS A 136 3.87 10.98 1.18
C LYS A 136 4.38 11.43 2.55
N LEU A 137 3.62 11.19 3.61
CA LEU A 137 3.98 11.56 4.98
C LEU A 137 5.21 10.78 5.46
N SER A 138 5.30 9.49 5.14
CA SER A 138 6.49 8.68 5.42
C SER A 138 7.74 9.27 4.76
N HIS A 139 7.65 9.66 3.48
CA HIS A 139 8.74 10.30 2.75
C HIS A 139 9.16 11.64 3.37
N ILE A 140 8.22 12.53 3.66
CA ILE A 140 8.52 13.83 4.29
C ILE A 140 9.17 13.63 5.67
N LYS A 141 8.64 12.71 6.48
CA LYS A 141 9.22 12.37 7.79
C LYS A 141 10.65 11.86 7.65
N GLN A 142 10.90 10.99 6.67
CA GLN A 142 12.23 10.49 6.38
C GLN A 142 13.19 11.63 6.03
N LYS A 143 12.78 12.58 5.17
CA LYS A 143 13.61 13.73 4.79
C LYS A 143 14.00 14.60 5.97
N ILE A 144 13.05 14.87 6.88
CA ILE A 144 13.32 15.60 8.12
C ILE A 144 14.31 14.82 9.00
N GLN A 145 14.12 13.51 9.14
CA GLN A 145 15.01 12.66 9.95
C GLN A 145 16.42 12.55 9.36
N GLU A 146 16.56 12.49 8.04
CA GLU A 146 17.84 12.47 7.34
C GLU A 146 18.64 13.75 7.61
N TYR A 147 18.00 14.92 7.51
CA TYR A 147 18.64 16.21 7.79
C TYR A 147 19.09 16.35 9.24
N ASN A 148 18.21 16.01 10.20
CA ASN A 148 18.56 16.12 11.62
C ASN A 148 19.79 15.28 11.99
N LYS A 149 19.95 14.08 11.41
CA LYS A 149 21.12 13.21 11.64
C LYS A 149 22.43 13.78 11.11
N VAL A 150 22.39 14.70 10.15
CA VAL A 150 23.58 15.34 9.56
C VAL A 150 24.02 16.57 10.35
N ILE A 151 23.08 17.21 11.05
CA ILE A 151 23.31 18.42 11.85
C ILE A 151 23.69 18.08 13.31
N ASP A 152 23.43 16.86 13.78
CA ASP A 152 23.93 16.30 15.06
C ASP A 152 25.43 15.95 15.00
#